data_AF-A0A699QVA4-F1
#
_entry.id   AF-A0A699QVA4-F1
#
_cell.length_a   1.000
_cell.length_b   1.000
_cell.length_c   1.000
_cell.angle_alpha   90.00
_cell.angle_beta   90.00
_cell.angle_gamma   90.00
#
_symmetry.space_group_name_H-M   'P 1'
#
loop_
_entity.id
_entity.type
_entity.pdbx_description
1 polymer ?
#
loop_
_entity_poly.entity_id
_entity_poly.type
_entity_poly.pdbx_seq_one_letter_code
_entity_poly.pdbx_strand_id
1 'polypeptide(L)'
;SIILENLPMFNSAFHFEERLRSLETSFFEYRQTNQFADAVSTIPGIVHQYMDQQMKEAVREAVQIQTDRLQDSLQQENDEFLRNIDENMKKVLKGLVKNQVKEQVSRILPRIEESVNAILEAEVLTRSSHSSRTSYAIAVDLSKMELKKILIEKMEGNKTSYAIAADLSKMELKKILIEKMEGNKSIQRSDEQRNLYKALVEAYEADKAILDTYGDSTILKRRRVDDDQEGPSAGPNQGSKRQKGGEPASASTPSEKATKG
;
A
#
# COMPACT_ATOMS: atom_id res chain seq x y z
N SER A 1 -27.56 23.19 -147.68
CA SER A 1 -27.81 24.47 -147.00
C SER A 1 -26.53 25.29 -147.05
N ILE A 2 -26.57 26.50 -147.61
CA ILE A 2 -25.42 27.41 -147.84
C ILE A 2 -24.61 27.66 -146.56
N ILE A 3 -25.23 27.43 -145.40
CA ILE A 3 -24.63 27.56 -144.07
C ILE A 3 -23.51 26.53 -143.82
N LEU A 4 -23.64 25.30 -144.32
CA LEU A 4 -22.62 24.25 -144.12
C LEU A 4 -21.40 24.43 -145.03
N GLU A 5 -21.58 24.94 -146.25
CA GLU A 5 -20.48 25.25 -147.17
C GLU A 5 -19.63 26.43 -146.71
N ASN A 6 -20.23 27.42 -146.04
CA ASN A 6 -19.51 28.59 -145.53
C ASN A 6 -18.89 28.39 -144.14
N LEU A 7 -19.15 27.25 -143.48
CA LEU A 7 -18.65 26.96 -142.14
C LEU A 7 -17.11 26.96 -142.05
N PRO A 8 -16.33 26.40 -143.00
CA PRO A 8 -14.87 26.49 -142.97
C PRO A 8 -14.37 27.93 -143.14
N MET A 9 -15.04 28.72 -143.99
CA MET A 9 -14.71 30.13 -144.22
C MET A 9 -14.99 30.97 -142.98
N PHE A 10 -16.09 30.68 -142.27
CA PHE A 10 -16.42 31.28 -140.98
C PHE A 10 -15.40 30.88 -139.90
N ASN A 11 -15.05 29.59 -139.81
CA ASN A 11 -14.07 29.08 -138.85
C ASN A 11 -12.69 29.74 -139.05
N SER A 12 -12.30 29.98 -140.31
CA SER A 12 -11.06 30.66 -140.69
C SER A 12 -11.12 32.17 -140.46
N ALA A 13 -12.23 32.85 -140.81
CA ALA A 13 -12.37 34.31 -140.65
C ALA A 13 -12.30 34.75 -139.18
N PHE A 14 -12.76 33.89 -138.27
CA PHE A 14 -12.70 34.14 -136.83
C PHE A 14 -11.49 33.48 -136.13
N HIS A 15 -10.62 32.79 -136.89
CA HIS A 15 -9.43 32.08 -136.39
C HIS A 15 -9.75 31.19 -135.17
N PHE A 16 -10.88 30.50 -135.22
CA PHE A 16 -11.47 29.88 -134.03
C PHE A 16 -10.56 28.78 -133.45
N GLU A 17 -9.97 27.94 -134.30
CA GLU A 17 -9.00 26.91 -133.88
C GLU A 17 -7.76 27.50 -133.20
N GLU A 18 -7.28 28.64 -133.69
CA GLU A 18 -6.09 29.31 -133.17
C GLU A 18 -6.36 29.93 -131.80
N ARG A 19 -7.56 30.51 -131.63
CA ARG A 19 -8.04 31.02 -130.33
C ARG A 19 -8.31 29.91 -129.33
N LEU A 20 -8.89 28.79 -129.78
CA LEU A 20 -9.11 27.61 -128.94
C LEU A 20 -7.77 27.08 -128.43
N ARG A 21 -6.78 26.91 -129.32
CA ARG A 21 -5.43 26.45 -128.97
C ARG A 21 -4.69 27.39 -128.02
N SER A 22 -4.84 28.71 -128.22
CA SER A 22 -4.26 29.72 -127.32
C SER A 22 -4.91 29.70 -125.94
N LEU A 23 -6.23 29.56 -125.87
CA LEU A 23 -6.96 29.41 -124.61
C LEU A 23 -6.56 28.13 -123.87
N GLU A 24 -6.42 27.03 -124.59
CA GLU A 24 -6.00 25.74 -124.05
C GLU A 24 -4.56 25.81 -123.50
N THR A 25 -3.67 26.52 -124.20
CA THR A 25 -2.29 26.78 -123.75
C THR A 25 -2.26 27.66 -122.50
N SER A 26 -3.07 28.73 -122.43
CA SER A 26 -3.10 29.61 -121.26
C SER A 26 -3.69 28.92 -120.02
N PHE A 27 -4.70 28.07 -120.20
CA PHE A 27 -5.22 27.22 -119.12
C PHE A 27 -4.19 26.20 -118.65
N PHE A 28 -3.41 25.62 -119.56
CA PHE A 28 -2.32 24.71 -119.22
C PHE A 28 -1.21 25.41 -118.43
N GLU A 29 -0.74 26.58 -118.89
CA GLU A 29 0.24 27.40 -118.17
C GLU A 29 -0.28 27.83 -116.80
N TYR A 30 -1.52 28.35 -116.73
CA TYR A 30 -2.15 28.73 -115.47
C TYR A 30 -2.17 27.56 -114.49
N ARG A 31 -2.54 26.35 -114.93
CA ARG A 31 -2.57 25.15 -114.08
C ARG A 31 -1.16 24.75 -113.62
N GLN A 32 -0.13 24.92 -114.46
CA GLN A 32 1.26 24.60 -114.13
C GLN A 32 1.91 25.64 -113.20
N THR A 33 1.53 26.92 -113.28
CA THR A 33 2.06 27.99 -112.41
C THR A 33 1.23 28.21 -111.15
N ASN A 34 0.12 27.47 -110.99
CA ASN A 34 -0.80 27.69 -109.89
C ASN A 34 -0.22 27.14 -108.58
N GLN A 35 0.38 28.02 -107.78
CA GLN A 35 0.87 27.72 -106.43
C GLN A 35 -0.21 27.16 -105.49
N PHE A 36 -1.50 27.38 -105.77
CA PHE A 36 -2.58 26.74 -105.03
C PHE A 36 -2.64 25.23 -105.26
N ALA A 37 -2.30 24.72 -106.45
CA ALA A 37 -2.29 23.28 -106.73
C ALA A 37 -1.22 22.58 -105.89
N ASP A 38 -0.02 23.16 -105.81
CA ASP A 38 1.06 22.68 -104.95
C ASP A 38 0.68 22.75 -103.47
N ALA A 39 0.18 23.90 -103.00
CA ALA A 39 -0.26 24.05 -101.61
C ALA A 39 -1.33 23.01 -101.23
N VAL A 40 -2.35 22.80 -102.08
CA VAL A 40 -3.40 21.79 -101.87
C VAL A 40 -2.82 20.37 -101.87
N SER A 41 -1.84 20.09 -102.72
CA SER A 41 -1.18 18.76 -102.77
C SER A 41 -0.39 18.43 -101.49
N THR A 42 0.05 19.44 -100.72
CA THR A 42 0.78 19.24 -99.46
C THR A 42 -0.13 18.99 -98.25
N ILE A 43 -1.41 19.36 -98.32
CA ILE A 43 -2.37 19.24 -97.20
C ILE A 43 -2.42 17.82 -96.61
N PRO A 44 -2.50 16.73 -97.41
CA PRO A 44 -2.50 15.37 -96.86
C PRO A 44 -1.27 15.06 -96.00
N GLY A 45 -0.09 15.55 -96.42
CA GLY A 45 1.16 15.37 -95.67
C GLY A 45 1.14 16.12 -94.34
N ILE A 46 0.66 17.36 -94.33
CA ILE A 46 0.51 18.17 -93.11
C ILE A 46 -0.48 17.52 -92.15
N VAL A 47 -1.63 17.06 -92.65
CA VAL A 47 -2.63 16.35 -91.85
C VAL A 47 -2.05 15.07 -91.26
N HIS A 48 -1.36 14.25 -92.05
CA HIS A 48 -0.72 13.03 -91.56
C HIS A 48 0.29 13.33 -90.44
N GLN A 49 1.16 14.32 -90.64
CA GLN A 49 2.16 14.71 -89.66
C GLN A 49 1.52 15.23 -88.36
N TYR A 50 0.45 16.02 -88.47
CA TYR A 50 -0.33 16.46 -87.31
C TYR A 50 -0.98 15.28 -86.58
N MET A 51 -1.61 14.36 -87.31
CA MET A 51 -2.28 13.20 -86.72
C MET A 51 -1.29 12.27 -86.02
N ASP A 52 -0.12 12.01 -86.62
CA ASP A 52 0.95 11.22 -86.00
C ASP A 52 1.46 11.87 -84.71
N GLN A 53 1.68 13.19 -84.73
CA GLN A 53 2.14 13.91 -83.55
C GLN A 53 1.08 13.87 -82.43
N GLN A 54 -0.18 14.17 -82.74
CA GLN A 54 -1.27 14.12 -81.77
C GLN A 54 -1.46 12.72 -81.19
N MET A 55 -1.37 11.69 -82.03
CA MET A 55 -1.50 10.30 -81.60
C MET A 55 -0.33 9.91 -80.69
N LYS A 56 0.90 10.31 -81.03
CA LYS A 56 2.09 10.03 -80.22
C LYS A 56 2.01 10.71 -78.84
N GLU A 57 1.57 11.95 -78.78
CA GLU A 57 1.37 12.69 -77.52
C GLU A 57 0.28 12.03 -76.67
N ALA A 58 -0.87 11.72 -77.27
CA ALA A 58 -1.97 11.06 -76.57
C ALA A 58 -1.57 9.68 -76.01
N VAL A 59 -0.82 8.89 -76.78
CA VAL A 59 -0.29 7.60 -76.33
C VAL A 59 0.72 7.81 -75.19
N ARG A 60 1.62 8.79 -75.29
CA ARG A 60 2.59 9.08 -74.23
C ARG A 60 1.88 9.45 -72.92
N GLU A 61 0.89 10.33 -72.98
CA GLU A 61 0.11 10.73 -71.80
C GLU A 61 -0.64 9.55 -71.19
N ALA A 62 -1.30 8.73 -72.01
CA ALA A 62 -2.01 7.54 -71.54
C ALA A 62 -1.07 6.53 -70.86
N VAL A 63 0.12 6.31 -71.45
CA VAL A 63 1.15 5.44 -70.87
C VAL A 63 1.67 6.01 -69.55
N GLN A 64 1.92 7.32 -69.49
CA GLN A 64 2.40 7.96 -68.26
C GLN A 64 1.38 7.82 -67.13
N ILE A 65 0.11 8.14 -67.39
CA ILE A 65 -0.97 8.03 -66.40
C ILE A 65 -1.09 6.58 -65.88
N GLN A 66 -1.02 5.59 -66.76
CA GLN A 66 -1.07 4.19 -66.31
C GLN A 66 0.17 3.79 -65.52
N THR A 67 1.34 4.30 -65.88
CA THR A 67 2.60 4.04 -65.16
C THR A 67 2.54 4.63 -63.75
N ASP A 68 2.11 5.88 -63.61
CA ASP A 68 1.97 6.54 -62.32
C ASP A 68 0.96 5.81 -61.43
N ARG A 69 -0.20 5.42 -61.99
CA ARG A 69 -1.21 4.63 -61.26
C ARG A 69 -0.69 3.28 -60.80
N LEU A 70 0.09 2.59 -61.63
CA LEU A 70 0.69 1.31 -61.26
C LEU A 70 1.73 1.50 -60.15
N GLN A 71 2.55 2.54 -60.24
CA GLN A 71 3.54 2.88 -59.23
C GLN A 71 2.87 3.19 -57.87
N ASP A 72 1.83 4.02 -57.87
CA ASP A 72 1.06 4.35 -56.67
C ASP A 72 0.42 3.11 -56.05
N SER A 73 -0.17 2.24 -56.89
CA SER A 73 -0.78 0.98 -56.44
C SER A 73 0.26 0.05 -55.80
N LEU A 74 1.42 -0.12 -56.43
CA LEU A 74 2.50 -0.97 -55.89
C LEU A 74 3.05 -0.40 -54.59
N GLN A 75 3.20 0.93 -54.50
CA GLN A 75 3.64 1.58 -53.27
C GLN A 75 2.64 1.35 -52.14
N GLN A 76 1.34 1.52 -52.42
CA GLN A 76 0.28 1.30 -51.44
C GLN A 76 0.24 -0.15 -50.94
N GLU A 77 0.34 -1.12 -51.86
CA GLU A 77 0.35 -2.55 -51.51
C GLU A 77 1.56 -2.91 -50.66
N ASN A 78 2.75 -2.39 -50.99
CA ASN A 78 3.95 -2.58 -50.20
C ASN A 78 3.82 -1.99 -48.79
N ASP A 79 3.27 -0.77 -48.68
CA ASP A 79 3.06 -0.12 -47.39
C ASP A 79 2.06 -0.89 -46.52
N GLU A 80 1.00 -1.44 -47.12
CA GLU A 80 0.04 -2.31 -46.42
C GLU A 80 0.68 -3.61 -45.94
N PHE A 81 1.47 -4.26 -46.79
CA PHE A 81 2.21 -5.47 -46.44
C PHE A 81 3.16 -5.22 -45.27
N LEU A 82 3.93 -4.13 -45.31
CA LEU A 82 4.85 -3.75 -44.23
C LEU A 82 4.10 -3.46 -42.92
N ARG A 83 2.96 -2.74 -42.97
CA ARG A 83 2.12 -2.52 -41.78
C ARG A 83 1.59 -3.83 -41.19
N ASN A 84 1.19 -4.77 -42.03
CA ASN A 84 0.73 -6.09 -41.57
C ASN A 84 1.87 -6.89 -40.91
N ILE A 85 3.09 -6.86 -41.48
CA ILE A 85 4.26 -7.48 -40.87
C ILE A 85 4.55 -6.87 -39.50
N ASP A 86 4.59 -5.54 -39.40
CA ASP A 86 4.86 -4.84 -38.13
C ASP A 86 3.86 -5.22 -37.04
N GLU A 87 2.57 -5.16 -37.34
CA GLU A 87 1.53 -5.52 -36.38
C GLU A 87 1.57 -7.00 -35.99
N ASN A 88 1.90 -7.91 -36.92
CA ASN A 88 2.07 -9.32 -36.60
C ASN A 88 3.33 -9.57 -35.73
N MET A 89 4.47 -8.95 -36.05
CA MET A 89 5.67 -9.05 -35.22
C MET A 89 5.43 -8.53 -33.81
N LYS A 90 4.74 -7.38 -33.68
CA LYS A 90 4.35 -6.80 -32.40
C LYS A 90 3.46 -7.74 -31.59
N LYS A 91 2.48 -8.40 -32.21
CA LYS A 91 1.64 -9.41 -31.55
C LYS A 91 2.45 -10.61 -31.07
N VAL A 92 3.35 -11.14 -31.91
CA VAL A 92 4.22 -12.27 -31.56
C VAL A 92 5.16 -11.90 -30.41
N LEU A 93 5.86 -10.78 -30.50
CA LEU A 93 6.76 -10.29 -29.45
C LEU A 93 6.02 -10.05 -28.13
N LYS A 94 4.85 -9.41 -28.18
CA LYS A 94 4.00 -9.20 -27.00
C LYS A 94 3.61 -10.53 -26.35
N GLY A 95 3.23 -11.53 -27.15
CA GLY A 95 2.91 -12.87 -26.67
C GLY A 95 4.10 -13.57 -26.03
N LEU A 96 5.25 -13.55 -26.69
CA LEU A 96 6.49 -14.15 -26.21
C LEU A 96 6.95 -13.52 -24.89
N VAL A 97 7.06 -12.19 -24.84
CA VAL A 97 7.45 -11.45 -23.64
C VAL A 97 6.48 -11.70 -22.51
N LYS A 98 5.17 -11.63 -22.76
CA LYS A 98 4.14 -11.90 -21.74
C LYS A 98 4.27 -13.31 -21.16
N ASN A 99 4.46 -14.32 -21.99
CA ASN A 99 4.58 -15.70 -21.55
C ASN A 99 5.89 -15.94 -20.79
N GLN A 100 7.01 -15.45 -21.32
CA GLN A 100 8.32 -15.62 -20.70
C GLN A 100 8.40 -14.91 -19.34
N VAL A 101 7.90 -13.67 -19.24
CA VAL A 101 7.82 -12.94 -17.97
C VAL A 101 6.92 -13.68 -16.98
N LYS A 102 5.75 -14.16 -17.43
CA LYS A 102 4.85 -14.93 -16.56
C LYS A 102 5.53 -16.20 -16.04
N GLU A 103 6.18 -16.98 -16.89
CA GLU A 103 6.90 -18.19 -16.48
C GLU A 103 8.04 -17.87 -15.50
N GLN A 104 8.85 -16.84 -15.78
CA GLN A 104 9.94 -16.48 -14.88
C GLN A 104 9.43 -15.99 -13.53
N VAL A 105 8.41 -15.14 -13.52
CA VAL A 105 7.79 -14.68 -12.27
C VAL A 105 7.22 -15.85 -11.48
N SER A 106 6.51 -16.78 -12.13
CA SER A 106 6.01 -18.00 -11.47
C SER A 106 7.10 -18.90 -10.91
N ARG A 107 8.32 -18.90 -11.49
CA ARG A 107 9.46 -19.66 -10.97
C ARG A 107 10.22 -18.93 -9.86
N ILE A 108 10.32 -17.61 -9.95
CA ILE A 108 11.10 -16.78 -9.02
C ILE A 108 10.31 -16.47 -7.74
N LEU A 109 9.01 -16.16 -7.86
CA LEU A 109 8.20 -15.73 -6.73
C LEU A 109 8.19 -16.74 -5.56
N PRO A 110 8.00 -18.05 -5.78
CA PRO A 110 8.02 -19.03 -4.69
C PRO A 110 9.40 -19.16 -4.04
N ARG A 111 10.48 -19.03 -4.82
CA ARG A 111 11.86 -19.08 -4.30
C ARG A 111 12.15 -17.89 -3.39
N ILE A 112 11.67 -16.70 -3.76
CA ILE A 112 11.78 -15.51 -2.92
C ILE A 112 10.99 -15.74 -1.63
N GLU A 113 9.74 -16.17 -1.73
CA GLU A 113 8.87 -16.44 -0.57
C GLU A 113 9.52 -17.44 0.40
N GLU A 114 10.01 -18.56 -0.11
CA GLU A 114 10.69 -19.59 0.68
C GLU A 114 11.97 -19.06 1.34
N SER A 115 12.79 -18.30 0.60
CA SER A 115 14.02 -17.71 1.15
C SER A 115 13.73 -16.69 2.26
N VAL A 116 12.72 -15.84 2.08
CA VAL A 116 12.31 -14.86 3.07
C VAL A 116 11.77 -15.56 4.31
N ASN A 117 10.94 -16.60 4.13
CA ASN A 117 10.41 -17.38 5.25
C ASN A 117 11.53 -18.08 6.04
N ALA A 118 12.50 -18.69 5.35
CA ALA A 118 13.65 -19.34 5.99
C ALA A 118 14.52 -18.35 6.78
N ILE A 119 14.76 -17.15 6.24
CA ILE A 119 15.51 -16.09 6.93
C ILE A 119 14.75 -15.64 8.19
N LEU A 120 13.45 -15.39 8.07
CA LEU A 120 12.59 -14.98 9.18
C LEU A 120 12.59 -16.02 10.30
N GLU A 121 12.39 -17.29 9.97
CA GLU A 121 12.42 -18.39 10.95
C GLU A 121 13.78 -18.47 11.68
N ALA A 122 14.90 -18.35 10.95
CA ALA A 122 16.23 -18.34 11.54
C ALA A 122 16.47 -17.13 12.47
N GLU A 123 16.00 -15.94 12.09
CA GLU A 123 16.12 -14.74 12.92
C GLU A 123 15.24 -14.81 14.17
N VAL A 124 14.01 -15.32 14.04
CA VAL A 124 13.11 -15.56 15.17
C VAL A 124 13.72 -16.56 16.13
N LEU A 125 14.29 -17.67 15.63
CA LEU A 125 14.92 -18.68 16.47
C LEU A 125 16.17 -18.14 17.19
N THR A 126 16.99 -17.33 16.53
CA THR A 126 18.20 -16.73 17.13
C THR A 126 17.86 -15.64 18.15
N ARG A 127 16.88 -14.77 17.88
CA ARG A 127 16.38 -13.78 18.84
C ARG A 127 15.69 -14.43 20.04
N SER A 128 14.87 -15.46 19.80
CA SER A 128 14.25 -16.26 20.85
C SER A 128 15.32 -16.91 21.72
N SER A 129 16.36 -17.51 21.13
CA SER A 129 17.47 -18.09 21.87
C SER A 129 18.24 -17.07 22.72
N HIS A 130 18.48 -15.85 22.21
CA HIS A 130 19.08 -14.76 22.99
C HIS A 130 18.17 -14.27 24.11
N SER A 131 16.86 -14.20 23.86
CA SER A 131 15.85 -13.85 24.86
C SER A 131 15.78 -14.93 25.95
N SER A 132 15.72 -16.22 25.59
CA SER A 132 15.73 -17.35 26.52
C SER A 132 17.03 -17.43 27.30
N ARG A 133 18.18 -17.16 26.69
CA ARG A 133 19.47 -17.09 27.41
C ARG A 133 19.50 -15.96 28.42
N THR A 134 18.94 -14.80 28.07
CA THR A 134 18.81 -13.64 28.96
C THR A 134 17.81 -13.94 30.08
N SER A 135 16.65 -14.51 29.75
CA SER A 135 15.61 -14.95 30.68
C SER A 135 16.11 -16.04 31.63
N TYR A 136 16.91 -17.00 31.15
CA TYR A 136 17.54 -18.03 31.97
C TYR A 136 18.61 -17.45 32.89
N ALA A 137 19.46 -16.53 32.42
CA ALA A 137 20.42 -15.84 33.27
C ALA A 137 19.72 -15.03 34.38
N ILE A 138 18.66 -14.30 34.04
CA ILE A 138 17.82 -13.57 35.00
C ILE A 138 17.16 -14.54 36.00
N ALA A 139 16.64 -15.67 35.54
CA ALA A 139 16.04 -16.68 36.43
C ALA A 139 17.07 -17.35 37.36
N VAL A 140 18.30 -17.58 36.89
CA VAL A 140 19.42 -18.08 37.72
C VAL A 140 19.82 -17.04 38.77
N ASP A 141 19.93 -15.77 38.42
CA ASP A 141 20.27 -14.71 39.39
C ASP A 141 19.12 -14.46 40.38
N LEU A 142 17.87 -14.50 39.91
CA LEU A 142 16.67 -14.43 40.77
C LEU A 142 16.61 -15.62 41.72
N SER A 143 16.75 -16.86 41.23
CA SER A 143 16.76 -18.06 42.08
C SER A 143 17.95 -18.07 43.04
N LYS A 144 19.12 -17.56 42.65
CA LYS A 144 20.27 -17.36 43.55
C LYS A 144 20.00 -16.32 44.62
N MET A 145 19.33 -15.21 44.30
CA MET A 145 18.85 -14.22 45.29
C MET A 145 17.77 -14.81 46.20
N GLU A 146 16.86 -15.62 45.66
CA GLU A 146 15.76 -16.23 46.39
C GLU A 146 16.27 -17.32 47.33
N LEU A 147 17.22 -18.15 46.89
CA LEU A 147 17.95 -19.08 47.75
C LEU A 147 18.79 -18.37 48.81
N LYS A 148 19.42 -17.23 48.47
CA LYS A 148 20.13 -16.40 49.45
C LYS A 148 19.16 -15.81 50.47
N LYS A 149 17.98 -15.36 50.05
CA LYS A 149 16.89 -14.89 50.93
C LYS A 149 16.36 -16.01 51.81
N ILE A 150 16.11 -17.20 51.26
CA ILE A 150 15.67 -18.39 52.02
C ILE A 150 16.75 -18.85 53.00
N LEU A 151 18.03 -18.76 52.65
CA LEU A 151 19.14 -19.07 53.57
C LEU A 151 19.24 -18.03 54.69
N ILE A 152 19.06 -16.74 54.38
CA ILE A 152 18.95 -15.66 55.37
C ILE A 152 17.73 -15.90 56.27
N GLU A 153 16.56 -16.16 55.69
CA GLU A 153 15.28 -16.42 56.38
C GLU A 153 15.31 -17.70 57.21
N LYS A 154 16.03 -18.75 56.81
CA LYS A 154 16.27 -19.95 57.63
C LYS A 154 17.28 -19.72 58.74
N MET A 155 18.21 -18.78 58.57
CA MET A 155 19.01 -18.27 59.70
C MET A 155 18.16 -17.37 60.63
N GLU A 156 17.13 -16.71 60.09
CA GLU A 156 16.27 -15.73 60.78
C GLU A 156 15.07 -16.37 61.52
N GLY A 157 14.48 -17.45 60.99
CA GLY A 157 13.35 -18.18 61.57
C GLY A 157 13.64 -18.84 62.91
N ASN A 158 14.91 -18.87 63.32
CA ASN A 158 15.32 -19.25 64.67
C ASN A 158 15.05 -18.15 65.71
N LYS A 159 14.60 -16.96 65.29
CA LYS A 159 14.38 -15.81 66.16
C LYS A 159 12.93 -15.37 66.07
N THR A 160 12.08 -15.89 66.94
CA THR A 160 10.77 -15.31 67.29
C THR A 160 10.90 -13.88 67.89
N SER A 161 12.08 -13.26 67.89
CA SER A 161 12.26 -11.81 67.95
C SER A 161 11.85 -11.09 66.65
N TYR A 162 11.56 -11.82 65.57
CA TYR A 162 11.30 -11.29 64.23
C TYR A 162 9.98 -10.51 64.10
N ALA A 163 8.96 -10.83 64.89
CA ALA A 163 7.72 -10.03 64.93
C ALA A 163 7.97 -8.64 65.55
N ILE A 164 8.81 -8.57 66.58
CA ILE A 164 9.19 -7.32 67.26
C ILE A 164 10.12 -6.48 66.36
N ALA A 165 11.03 -7.12 65.62
CA ALA A 165 11.98 -6.44 64.72
C ALA A 165 11.31 -5.81 63.50
N ALA A 166 10.26 -6.43 62.94
CA ALA A 166 9.52 -5.90 61.81
C ALA A 166 8.77 -4.59 62.15
N ASP A 167 8.16 -4.50 63.34
CA ASP A 167 7.47 -3.30 63.80
C ASP A 167 8.44 -2.16 64.16
N LEU A 168 9.61 -2.47 64.73
CA LEU A 168 10.69 -1.51 65.00
C LEU A 168 11.29 -0.92 63.71
N SER A 169 11.56 -1.74 62.69
CA SER A 169 12.11 -1.28 61.41
C SER A 169 11.14 -0.34 60.65
N LYS A 170 9.83 -0.55 60.79
CA LYS A 170 8.78 0.32 60.24
C LYS A 170 8.73 1.68 60.94
N MET A 171 9.00 1.73 62.25
CA MET A 171 9.10 2.97 63.04
C MET A 171 10.36 3.78 62.65
N GLU A 172 11.48 3.11 62.40
CA GLU A 172 12.75 3.75 62.03
C GLU A 172 12.70 4.42 60.64
N LEU A 173 12.01 3.78 59.68
CA LEU A 173 11.77 4.37 58.35
C LEU A 173 10.85 5.61 58.42
N LYS A 174 9.82 5.61 59.28
CA LYS A 174 8.97 6.80 59.52
C LYS A 174 9.77 7.98 60.09
N LYS A 175 10.68 7.72 61.04
CA LYS A 175 11.58 8.74 61.63
C LYS A 175 12.50 9.38 60.60
N ILE A 176 13.13 8.58 59.73
CA ILE A 176 14.02 9.08 58.67
C ILE A 176 13.26 9.93 57.64
N LEU A 177 12.02 9.58 57.33
CA LEU A 177 11.17 10.36 56.42
C LEU A 177 10.78 11.72 57.02
N ILE A 178 10.44 11.77 58.32
CA ILE A 178 10.18 13.02 59.07
C ILE A 178 11.43 13.92 59.07
N GLU A 179 12.61 13.36 59.33
CA GLU A 179 13.89 14.09 59.41
C GLU A 179 14.32 14.66 58.04
N LYS A 180 14.13 13.90 56.94
CA LYS A 180 14.33 14.40 55.57
C LYS A 180 13.32 15.48 55.19
N MET A 181 12.07 15.34 55.63
CA MET A 181 11.05 16.38 55.44
C MET A 181 11.33 17.62 56.29
N GLU A 182 11.96 17.48 57.46
CA GLU A 182 12.35 18.59 58.32
C GLU A 182 13.58 19.36 57.78
N GLY A 183 14.55 18.67 57.18
CA GLY A 183 15.71 19.29 56.50
C GLY A 183 15.37 20.07 55.23
N ASN A 184 14.28 19.70 54.52
CA ASN A 184 13.78 20.39 53.33
C ASN A 184 12.92 21.63 53.67
N LYS A 185 13.43 22.55 54.50
CA LYS A 185 12.70 23.75 55.01
C LYS A 185 12.83 25.00 54.11
N SER A 186 13.63 24.97 53.04
CA SER A 186 14.00 26.19 52.30
C SER A 186 13.11 26.58 51.10
N ILE A 187 12.00 25.89 50.83
CA ILE A 187 11.11 26.21 49.69
C ILE A 187 9.65 26.20 50.18
N GLN A 188 8.88 27.25 49.85
CA GLN A 188 7.49 27.47 50.30
C GLN A 188 6.66 26.17 50.24
N ARG A 189 6.27 25.64 51.40
CA ARG A 189 5.46 24.42 51.52
C ARG A 189 4.01 24.72 51.19
N SER A 190 3.36 23.82 50.44
CA SER A 190 1.91 23.84 50.29
C SER A 190 1.19 23.42 51.58
N ASP A 191 -0.05 23.83 51.76
CA ASP A 191 -0.85 23.46 52.94
C ASP A 191 -1.02 21.94 53.08
N GLU A 192 -1.06 21.21 51.96
CA GLU A 192 -1.12 19.74 51.91
C GLU A 192 0.16 19.09 52.46
N GLN A 193 1.33 19.62 52.15
CA GLN A 193 2.60 19.11 52.70
C GLN A 193 2.72 19.36 54.19
N ARG A 194 2.16 20.47 54.69
CA ARG A 194 2.11 20.78 56.12
C ARG A 194 1.16 19.83 56.85
N ASN A 195 0.02 19.50 56.24
CA ASN A 195 -0.94 18.54 56.77
C ASN A 195 -0.38 17.12 56.77
N LEU A 196 0.33 16.72 55.71
CA LEU A 196 1.00 15.42 55.62
C LEU A 196 2.08 15.25 56.69
N TYR A 197 2.90 16.30 56.90
CA TYR A 197 3.92 16.32 57.95
C TYR A 197 3.29 16.18 59.34
N LYS A 198 2.21 16.93 59.61
CA LYS A 198 1.49 16.88 60.88
C LYS A 198 0.91 15.49 61.16
N ALA A 199 0.25 14.89 60.17
CA ALA A 199 -0.32 13.55 60.29
C ALA A 199 0.75 12.46 60.48
N LEU A 200 1.91 12.60 59.82
CA LEU A 200 3.02 11.65 59.94
C LEU A 200 3.65 11.68 61.34
N VAL A 201 3.80 12.88 61.92
CA VAL A 201 4.28 13.06 63.30
C VAL A 201 3.28 12.50 64.31
N GLU A 202 1.98 12.79 64.17
CA GLU A 202 0.94 12.26 65.07
C GLU A 202 0.86 10.73 65.03
N ALA A 203 0.96 10.11 63.83
CA ALA A 203 0.96 8.66 63.69
C ALA A 203 2.21 8.01 64.29
N TYR A 204 3.38 8.66 64.20
CA TYR A 204 4.62 8.17 64.79
C TYR A 204 4.57 8.20 66.34
N GLU A 205 4.03 9.27 66.91
CA GLU A 205 3.85 9.37 68.38
C GLU A 205 2.82 8.36 68.91
N ALA A 206 1.75 8.09 68.16
CA ALA A 206 0.77 7.07 68.52
C ALA A 206 1.36 5.65 68.51
N ASP A 207 2.11 5.29 67.46
CA ASP A 207 2.77 3.98 67.35
C ASP A 207 3.81 3.79 68.46
N LYS A 208 4.52 4.87 68.84
CA LYS A 208 5.47 4.88 69.95
C LYS A 208 4.77 4.60 71.29
N ALA A 209 3.60 5.20 71.55
CA ALA A 209 2.83 4.96 72.78
C ALA A 209 2.28 3.53 72.89
N ILE A 210 1.93 2.89 71.76
CA ILE A 210 1.52 1.47 71.70
C ILE A 210 2.70 0.54 72.03
N LEU A 211 3.90 0.89 71.56
CA LEU A 211 5.11 0.14 71.85
C LEU A 211 5.54 0.28 73.33
N ASP A 212 5.44 1.48 73.88
CA ASP A 212 5.74 1.78 75.29
C ASP A 212 4.77 1.02 76.25
N THR A 213 3.49 0.89 75.88
CA THR A 213 2.50 0.09 76.65
C THR A 213 2.68 -1.42 76.54
N TYR A 214 3.25 -1.93 75.44
CA TYR A 214 3.67 -3.32 75.32
C TYR A 214 4.85 -3.63 76.25
N GLY A 215 5.79 -2.69 76.40
CA GLY A 215 6.84 -2.73 77.41
C GLY A 215 6.30 -2.89 78.84
N ASP A 216 5.32 -2.05 79.22
CA ASP A 216 4.73 -2.07 80.57
C ASP A 216 3.86 -3.30 80.87
N SER A 217 3.14 -3.85 79.87
CA SER A 217 2.31 -5.05 80.04
C SER A 217 3.13 -6.31 80.38
N THR A 218 4.39 -6.37 79.92
CA THR A 218 5.30 -7.49 80.20
C THR A 218 5.91 -7.46 81.61
N ILE A 219 5.85 -6.33 82.32
CA ILE A 219 6.30 -6.20 83.72
C ILE A 219 5.17 -6.58 84.68
N LEU A 220 3.91 -6.18 84.41
CA LEU A 220 2.78 -6.42 85.32
C LEU A 220 2.27 -7.88 85.31
N LYS A 221 2.49 -8.65 84.24
CA LYS A 221 2.05 -10.05 84.12
C LYS A 221 2.95 -11.07 84.82
N ARG A 222 4.20 -10.72 85.16
CA ARG A 222 5.12 -11.62 85.86
C ARG A 222 4.88 -11.75 87.38
N ARG A 223 3.88 -11.06 87.95
CA ARG A 223 3.59 -11.08 89.41
C ARG A 223 2.26 -11.76 89.80
N ARG A 224 1.54 -12.45 88.89
CA ARG A 224 0.18 -12.98 89.15
C ARG A 224 -0.05 -14.45 88.77
N VAL A 225 0.99 -15.23 88.53
CA VAL A 225 0.89 -16.66 88.20
C VAL A 225 1.90 -17.41 89.06
N ASP A 226 1.73 -17.40 90.38
CA ASP A 226 2.48 -18.25 91.33
C ASP A 226 1.91 -18.14 92.77
N ASP A 227 0.58 -18.15 92.97
CA ASP A 227 0.00 -18.52 94.28
C ASP A 227 -1.50 -18.81 94.14
N ASP A 228 -1.87 -20.09 94.20
CA ASP A 228 -3.04 -20.63 94.92
C ASP A 228 -3.33 -22.07 94.47
N GLN A 229 -2.90 -23.08 95.25
CA GLN A 229 -3.71 -24.23 95.70
C GLN A 229 -2.93 -25.13 96.69
N GLU A 230 -3.33 -25.17 97.97
CA GLU A 230 -3.86 -26.35 98.72
C GLU A 230 -4.09 -26.01 100.22
N GLY A 231 -5.29 -26.32 100.77
CA GLY A 231 -5.83 -25.86 102.09
C GLY A 231 -5.33 -26.61 103.35
N PRO A 232 -6.02 -26.60 104.55
CA PRO A 232 -7.45 -26.33 104.83
C PRO A 232 -7.77 -25.50 106.13
N SER A 233 -9.06 -25.17 106.38
CA SER A 233 -9.78 -25.38 107.68
C SER A 233 -10.98 -24.42 107.94
N ALA A 234 -12.07 -25.01 108.46
CA ALA A 234 -13.17 -24.46 109.29
C ALA A 234 -14.20 -23.45 108.69
N GLY A 235 -15.51 -23.79 108.78
CA GLY A 235 -16.68 -22.96 108.42
C GLY A 235 -17.03 -21.87 109.46
N PRO A 236 -18.31 -21.50 109.73
CA PRO A 236 -19.58 -21.69 109.01
C PRO A 236 -20.52 -20.42 108.96
N ASN A 237 -21.53 -20.48 108.07
CA ASN A 237 -22.91 -19.92 108.17
C ASN A 237 -23.25 -18.40 108.21
N GLN A 238 -24.47 -18.13 107.67
CA GLN A 238 -25.32 -16.92 107.68
C GLN A 238 -25.24 -16.07 106.39
N GLY A 239 -26.31 -15.74 105.66
CA GLY A 239 -27.75 -15.86 105.84
C GLY A 239 -28.45 -14.64 105.19
N SER A 240 -29.66 -14.84 104.62
CA SER A 240 -30.62 -13.79 104.18
C SER A 240 -30.23 -12.87 102.99
N LYS A 241 -31.11 -12.46 102.07
CA LYS A 241 -32.53 -12.69 101.75
C LYS A 241 -32.82 -11.85 100.48
N ARG A 242 -33.58 -12.41 99.50
CA ARG A 242 -34.66 -11.79 98.66
C ARG A 242 -34.34 -10.51 97.83
N GLN A 243 -34.92 -10.22 96.66
CA GLN A 243 -36.14 -10.66 95.94
C GLN A 243 -35.99 -10.19 94.46
N LYS A 244 -36.25 -11.06 93.47
CA LYS A 244 -37.45 -11.15 92.60
C LYS A 244 -37.57 -10.15 91.43
N GLY A 245 -37.83 -10.77 90.26
CA GLY A 245 -38.64 -10.25 89.15
C GLY A 245 -37.87 -10.34 87.83
N GLY A 246 -38.27 -11.07 86.79
CA GLY A 246 -39.47 -11.85 86.48
C GLY A 246 -39.21 -12.59 85.15
N GLU A 247 -39.95 -13.67 84.94
CA GLU A 247 -39.80 -14.76 83.97
C GLU A 247 -40.35 -14.44 82.53
N PRO A 248 -40.37 -15.37 81.55
CA PRO A 248 -39.91 -15.16 80.17
C PRO A 248 -40.97 -15.52 79.10
N ALA A 249 -40.60 -15.53 77.81
CA ALA A 249 -41.17 -16.37 76.73
C ALA A 249 -40.30 -16.13 75.46
N SER A 250 -39.65 -17.08 74.78
CA SER A 250 -40.02 -18.39 74.18
C SER A 250 -40.92 -18.33 72.95
N ALA A 251 -40.47 -19.08 71.92
CA ALA A 251 -41.07 -19.45 70.63
C ALA A 251 -40.89 -18.45 69.46
N SER A 252 -40.10 -18.72 68.42
CA SER A 252 -40.20 -19.80 67.39
C SER A 252 -41.30 -19.54 66.35
N THR A 253 -40.86 -19.14 65.14
CA THR A 253 -41.18 -19.65 63.77
C THR A 253 -42.54 -20.35 63.53
N PRO A 254 -43.19 -20.25 62.34
CA PRO A 254 -42.69 -20.95 61.13
C PRO A 254 -43.05 -20.29 59.77
N SER A 255 -42.17 -20.37 58.77
CA SER A 255 -42.17 -21.37 57.67
C SER A 255 -43.05 -20.98 56.46
N GLU A 256 -42.36 -20.52 55.41
CA GLU A 256 -42.37 -21.06 54.06
C GLU A 256 -43.71 -21.46 53.39
N LYS A 257 -44.03 -20.82 52.26
CA LYS A 257 -44.23 -21.54 50.98
C LYS A 257 -44.23 -20.61 49.76
N ALA A 258 -43.41 -20.97 48.79
CA ALA A 258 -43.47 -20.51 47.40
C ALA A 258 -44.73 -21.01 46.70
N THR A 259 -45.28 -20.27 45.72
CA THR A 259 -45.79 -20.83 44.45
C THR A 259 -45.89 -19.72 43.39
N LYS A 260 -45.45 -20.07 42.17
CA LYS A 260 -45.50 -19.35 40.89
C LYS A 260 -46.91 -18.88 40.49
N GLY A 261 -46.92 -17.79 39.72
CA GLY A 261 -48.01 -17.32 38.85
C GLY A 261 -47.51 -16.16 38.01
#